data_AF-A0A7X7A2X6-F1
#
_entry.id   AF-A0A7X7A2X6-F1
#
_cell.length_a   1.000
_cell.length_b   1.000
_cell.length_c   1.000
_cell.angle_alpha   90.00
_cell.angle_beta   90.00
_cell.angle_gamma   90.00
#
_symmetry.space_group_name_H-M   'P 1'
#
loop_
_entity.id
_entity.type
_entity.pdbx_description
1 polymer ?
#
loop_
_entity_poly.entity_id
_entity_poly.type
_entity_poly.pdbx_seq_one_letter_code
_entity_poly.pdbx_strand_id
1 'polypeptide(L)'
;LMSYFTLLRYEKDPVLRSIYLRSLERTWAVKRIERLPYFNFAYGILTGNEGEFEAASDFLREWVLDCRENSFFNSHRDDLFIEPGYTSYDGTIKMLSSREAYTNADGRRPDVLDGDRRGNRAIAPVAYLRDYWMGRYYGILKAPENTRIDLGSVPDVMEGDTGAEPYTGTTRPEIF
;
A
#
# COMPACT_ATOMS: atom_id res chain seq x y z
N LEU A 1 -5.32 -9.18 6.50
CA LEU A 1 -5.57 -8.88 5.07
C LEU A 1 -4.64 -9.64 4.13
N MET A 2 -3.32 -9.62 4.33
CA MET A 2 -2.37 -10.40 3.52
C MET A 2 -2.69 -11.90 3.39
N SER A 3 -3.16 -12.53 4.47
CA SER A 3 -3.54 -13.96 4.46
C SER A 3 -4.70 -14.28 3.51
N TYR A 4 -5.59 -13.34 3.21
CA TYR A 4 -6.73 -13.60 2.33
C TYR A 4 -6.33 -13.94 0.90
N PHE A 5 -5.19 -13.44 0.41
CA PHE A 5 -4.68 -13.85 -0.91
C PHE A 5 -4.39 -15.34 -0.96
N THR A 6 -3.76 -15.90 0.07
CA THR A 6 -3.49 -17.33 0.15
C THR A 6 -4.79 -18.11 0.38
N LEU A 7 -5.59 -17.70 1.36
CA LEU A 7 -6.84 -18.39 1.71
C LEU A 7 -7.80 -18.45 0.53
N LEU A 8 -8.11 -17.32 -0.11
CA LEU A 8 -9.06 -17.27 -1.21
C LEU A 8 -8.49 -17.82 -2.53
N ARG A 9 -7.17 -17.96 -2.68
CA ARG A 9 -6.59 -18.63 -3.86
C ARG A 9 -6.72 -20.16 -3.76
N TYR A 10 -6.45 -20.71 -2.59
CA TYR A 10 -6.34 -22.16 -2.41
C TYR A 10 -7.57 -22.82 -1.81
N GLU A 11 -8.40 -22.09 -1.04
CA GLU A 11 -9.63 -22.65 -0.49
C GLU A 11 -10.64 -22.99 -1.60
N LYS A 12 -11.12 -24.23 -1.58
CA LYS A 12 -12.11 -24.76 -2.53
C LYS A 12 -13.44 -25.08 -1.88
N ASP A 13 -13.48 -25.24 -0.56
CA ASP A 13 -14.74 -25.44 0.16
C ASP A 13 -15.59 -24.16 0.06
N PRO A 14 -16.80 -24.23 -0.54
CA PRO A 14 -17.67 -23.07 -0.69
C PRO A 14 -18.11 -22.47 0.65
N VAL A 15 -18.24 -23.27 1.71
CA VAL A 15 -18.64 -22.81 3.04
C VAL A 15 -17.53 -21.97 3.66
N LEU A 16 -16.30 -22.49 3.70
CA LEU A 16 -15.14 -21.77 4.25
C LEU A 16 -14.85 -20.51 3.44
N ARG A 17 -14.91 -20.61 2.10
CA ARG A 17 -14.74 -19.46 1.22
C ARG A 17 -15.76 -18.36 1.51
N SER A 18 -17.02 -18.71 1.76
CA SER A 18 -18.06 -17.72 2.15
C SER A 18 -17.76 -17.02 3.47
N ILE A 19 -17.15 -17.72 4.43
CA ILE A 19 -16.76 -17.16 5.73
C ILE A 19 -15.60 -16.17 5.53
N TYR A 20 -14.60 -16.54 4.74
CA TYR A 20 -13.45 -15.68 4.45
C TYR A 20 -13.85 -14.41 3.70
N LEU A 21 -14.75 -14.52 2.71
CA LEU A 21 -15.26 -13.35 1.98
C LEU A 21 -16.05 -12.41 2.90
N ARG A 22 -16.94 -12.93 3.75
CA ARG A 22 -17.65 -12.11 4.75
C ARG A 22 -16.70 -11.43 5.75
N SER A 23 -15.67 -12.16 6.18
CA SER A 23 -14.65 -11.61 7.07
C SER A 23 -13.83 -10.51 6.39
N LEU A 24 -13.49 -10.70 5.11
CA LEU A 24 -12.81 -9.69 4.29
C LEU A 24 -13.68 -8.43 4.13
N GLU A 25 -14.96 -8.59 3.77
CA GLU A 25 -15.93 -7.49 3.65
C GLU A 25 -15.96 -6.63 4.91
N ARG A 26 -16.15 -7.26 6.08
CA ARG A 26 -16.17 -6.58 7.37
C ARG A 26 -14.86 -5.84 7.65
N THR A 27 -13.74 -6.46 7.30
CA THR A 27 -12.41 -5.84 7.53
C THR A 27 -12.21 -4.64 6.61
N TRP A 28 -12.57 -4.75 5.34
CA TRP A 28 -12.45 -3.66 4.38
C TRP A 28 -13.39 -2.50 4.72
N ALA A 29 -14.61 -2.77 5.19
CA ALA A 29 -15.54 -1.73 5.63
C ALA A 29 -14.95 -0.80 6.71
N VAL A 30 -14.08 -1.33 7.58
CA VAL A 30 -13.34 -0.52 8.56
C VAL A 30 -12.12 0.14 7.91
N LYS A 31 -11.39 -0.58 7.06
CA LYS A 31 -10.12 -0.10 6.49
C LYS A 31 -10.26 0.89 5.33
N ARG A 32 -11.42 0.96 4.66
CA ARG A 32 -11.64 1.84 3.51
C ARG A 32 -11.42 3.33 3.84
N ILE A 33 -11.65 3.74 5.09
CA ILE A 33 -11.39 5.12 5.54
C ILE A 33 -9.92 5.53 5.39
N GLU A 34 -9.00 4.58 5.50
CA GLU A 34 -7.55 4.84 5.36
C GLU A 34 -7.17 5.11 3.89
N ARG A 35 -8.07 4.85 2.93
CA ARG A 35 -7.86 5.02 1.47
C ARG A 35 -6.60 4.32 0.94
N LEU A 36 -6.01 3.42 1.72
CA LEU A 36 -4.74 2.82 1.42
C LEU A 36 -4.85 1.92 0.19
N PRO A 37 -4.00 2.11 -0.82
CA PRO A 37 -4.07 1.37 -2.07
C PRO A 37 -4.05 -0.14 -1.87
N TYR A 38 -3.21 -0.64 -0.96
CA TYR A 38 -3.15 -2.05 -0.64
C TYR A 38 -4.53 -2.65 -0.28
N PHE A 39 -5.28 -2.01 0.62
CA PHE A 39 -6.55 -2.56 1.09
C PHE A 39 -7.65 -2.47 0.04
N ASN A 40 -7.71 -1.35 -0.66
CA ASN A 40 -8.69 -1.07 -1.71
C ASN A 40 -8.49 -2.01 -2.92
N PHE A 41 -7.25 -2.14 -3.40
CA PHE A 41 -6.92 -3.08 -4.47
C PHE A 41 -7.13 -4.53 -4.02
N ALA A 42 -6.64 -4.94 -2.84
CA ALA A 42 -6.80 -6.31 -2.36
C ALA A 42 -8.27 -6.72 -2.26
N TYR A 43 -9.13 -5.85 -1.74
CA TYR A 43 -10.55 -6.10 -1.65
C TYR A 43 -11.17 -6.31 -3.04
N GLY A 44 -10.92 -5.39 -3.98
CA GLY A 44 -11.46 -5.52 -5.33
C GLY A 44 -10.94 -6.74 -6.09
N ILE A 45 -9.65 -7.06 -5.96
CA ILE A 45 -9.02 -8.24 -6.57
C ILE A 45 -9.64 -9.54 -6.05
N LEU A 46 -9.85 -9.64 -4.73
CA LEU A 46 -10.26 -10.89 -4.08
C LEU A 46 -11.76 -11.14 -4.13
N THR A 47 -12.56 -10.09 -4.24
CA THR A 47 -14.03 -10.17 -4.28
C THR A 47 -14.61 -10.00 -5.68
N GLY A 48 -13.89 -9.33 -6.59
CA GLY A 48 -14.42 -8.88 -7.88
C GLY A 48 -15.32 -7.64 -7.78
N ASN A 49 -15.50 -7.07 -6.59
CA ASN A 49 -16.26 -5.84 -6.37
C ASN A 49 -15.43 -4.61 -6.71
N GLU A 50 -16.09 -3.46 -6.83
CA GLU A 50 -15.39 -2.17 -6.88
C GLU A 50 -14.72 -1.92 -5.52
N GLY A 51 -13.40 -1.71 -5.53
CA GLY A 51 -12.61 -1.48 -4.33
C GLY A 51 -12.14 -0.03 -4.19
N GLU A 52 -12.98 0.95 -4.52
CA GLU A 52 -12.63 2.39 -4.46
C GLU A 52 -11.27 2.71 -5.11
N PHE A 53 -11.10 2.26 -6.36
CA PHE A 53 -9.81 2.33 -7.04
C PHE A 53 -9.36 3.76 -7.34
N GLU A 54 -10.30 4.70 -7.49
CA GLU A 54 -9.99 6.12 -7.66
C GLU A 54 -9.33 6.70 -6.40
N ALA A 55 -9.92 6.46 -5.21
CA ALA A 55 -9.36 6.91 -3.95
C ALA A 55 -7.95 6.34 -3.70
N ALA A 56 -7.73 5.08 -4.07
CA ALA A 56 -6.42 4.44 -4.03
C ALA A 56 -5.44 5.03 -5.07
N SER A 57 -5.91 5.41 -6.25
CA SER A 57 -5.08 6.06 -7.28
C SER A 57 -4.63 7.44 -6.82
N ASP A 58 -5.54 8.23 -6.25
CA ASP A 58 -5.22 9.55 -5.70
C ASP A 58 -4.23 9.44 -4.54
N PHE A 59 -4.41 8.45 -3.66
CA PHE A 59 -3.44 8.16 -2.60
C PHE A 59 -2.03 7.95 -3.16
N LEU A 60 -1.89 7.14 -4.22
CA LEU A 60 -0.58 6.91 -4.86
C LEU A 60 -0.02 8.19 -5.51
N ARG A 61 -0.86 9.01 -6.15
CA ARG A 61 -0.43 10.29 -6.76
C ARG A 61 0.07 11.29 -5.72
N GLU A 62 -0.50 11.26 -4.53
CA GLU A 62 -0.17 12.16 -3.43
C GLU A 62 0.99 11.65 -2.57
N TRP A 63 1.35 10.38 -2.69
CA TRP A 63 2.44 9.77 -1.92
C TRP A 63 3.78 10.44 -2.25
N VAL A 64 4.41 11.05 -1.24
CA VAL A 64 5.72 11.69 -1.38
C VAL A 64 6.83 10.64 -1.53
N LEU A 65 7.57 10.70 -2.65
CA LEU A 65 8.63 9.73 -2.99
C LEU A 65 10.05 10.20 -2.68
N ASP A 66 10.22 11.33 -2.00
CA ASP A 66 11.53 11.84 -1.57
C ASP A 66 12.22 10.95 -0.53
N CYS A 67 11.50 9.95 0.00
CA CYS A 67 11.96 8.96 0.97
C CYS A 67 12.48 9.57 2.28
N ARG A 68 12.33 10.88 2.50
CA ARG A 68 12.86 11.61 3.66
C ARG A 68 11.74 11.85 4.66
N GLU A 69 11.92 11.43 5.90
CA GLU A 69 10.94 11.71 6.95
C GLU A 69 11.04 13.17 7.41
N ASN A 70 10.28 14.04 6.76
CA ASN A 70 10.14 15.45 7.15
C ASN A 70 9.32 15.59 8.44
N SER A 71 9.47 16.74 9.13
CA SER A 71 8.62 17.06 10.28
C SER A 71 7.28 17.62 9.80
N PHE A 72 6.19 17.27 10.48
CA PHE A 72 4.83 17.71 10.19
C PHE A 72 4.04 17.82 11.51
N PHE A 73 3.09 18.75 11.56
CA PHE A 73 2.24 18.98 12.72
C PHE A 73 0.82 19.32 12.24
N ASN A 74 -0.12 18.41 12.43
CA ASN A 74 -1.51 18.57 12.01
C ASN A 74 -2.50 18.54 13.18
N SER A 75 -2.07 18.30 14.42
CA SER A 75 -2.96 18.21 15.59
C SER A 75 -3.70 19.50 15.93
N HIS A 76 -3.23 20.64 15.43
CA HIS A 76 -3.87 21.94 15.58
C HIS A 76 -5.09 22.15 14.66
N ARG A 77 -5.37 21.21 13.76
CA ARG A 77 -6.44 21.30 12.77
C ARG A 77 -7.75 20.72 13.32
N ASP A 78 -8.69 21.60 13.63
CA ASP A 78 -10.01 21.21 14.13
C ASP A 78 -10.84 20.43 13.09
N ASP A 79 -10.58 20.63 11.78
CA ASP A 79 -11.30 19.98 10.69
C ASP A 79 -11.03 18.47 10.55
N LEU A 80 -10.03 17.96 11.28
CA LEU A 80 -9.67 16.54 11.29
C LEU A 80 -10.45 15.75 12.33
N PHE A 81 -11.01 16.43 13.33
CA PHE A 81 -11.74 15.77 14.40
C PHE A 81 -13.21 15.59 14.03
N ILE A 82 -13.80 14.55 14.60
CA ILE A 82 -15.20 14.24 14.39
C ILE A 82 -16.06 15.31 15.06
N GLU A 83 -17.12 15.72 14.35
CA GLU A 83 -18.05 16.71 14.85
C GLU A 83 -18.74 16.25 16.14
N PRO A 84 -19.04 17.18 17.07
CA PRO A 84 -19.77 16.86 18.29
C PRO A 84 -21.09 16.13 17.99
N GLY A 85 -21.28 14.94 18.57
CA GLY A 85 -22.48 14.11 18.37
C GLY A 85 -22.26 12.85 17.52
N TYR A 86 -21.11 12.74 16.86
CA TYR A 86 -20.68 11.51 16.17
C TYR A 86 -19.63 10.76 16.99
N THR A 87 -19.62 9.42 16.92
CA THR A 87 -18.66 8.56 17.64
C THR A 87 -17.76 7.84 16.66
N SER A 88 -16.43 8.04 16.76
CA SER A 88 -15.49 7.10 16.16
C SER A 88 -15.42 5.84 17.01
N TYR A 89 -15.63 4.68 16.40
CA TYR A 89 -15.52 3.40 17.08
C TYR A 89 -14.05 2.99 17.35
N ASP A 90 -13.12 3.68 16.72
CA ASP A 90 -11.69 3.39 16.68
C ASP A 90 -10.83 4.62 17.03
N GLY A 91 -11.45 5.73 17.43
CA GLY A 91 -10.75 7.00 17.67
C GLY A 91 -10.28 7.69 16.39
N THR A 92 -10.72 7.25 15.21
CA THR A 92 -10.22 7.72 13.92
C THR A 92 -10.57 9.18 13.66
N ILE A 93 -9.59 9.89 13.12
CA ILE A 93 -9.68 11.24 12.57
C ILE A 93 -10.11 11.18 11.10
N LYS A 94 -10.60 12.31 10.56
CA LYS A 94 -10.76 12.46 9.12
C LYS A 94 -9.41 12.22 8.45
N MET A 95 -9.41 11.33 7.47
CA MET A 95 -8.22 10.92 6.76
C MET A 95 -7.61 12.10 5.98
N LEU A 96 -6.34 12.36 6.22
CA LEU A 96 -5.54 13.34 5.48
C LEU A 96 -5.16 12.82 4.10
N SER A 97 -4.88 13.75 3.17
CA SER A 97 -4.20 13.43 1.91
C SER A 97 -2.84 12.79 2.22
N SER A 98 -2.40 11.83 1.39
CA SER A 98 -1.07 11.21 1.54
C SER A 98 0.09 12.19 1.39
N ARG A 99 -0.18 13.39 0.85
CA ARG A 99 0.77 14.50 0.77
C ARG A 99 0.99 15.19 2.13
N GLU A 100 -0.05 15.21 2.96
CA GLU A 100 -0.06 15.87 4.28
C GLU A 100 0.11 14.87 5.44
N ALA A 101 -0.16 13.59 5.17
CA ALA A 101 -0.11 12.51 6.13
C ALA A 101 1.27 11.83 6.15
N TYR A 102 1.61 11.28 7.32
CA TYR A 102 2.75 10.39 7.44
C TYR A 102 2.45 9.03 6.83
N THR A 103 3.27 8.65 5.85
CA THR A 103 3.23 7.29 5.31
C THR A 103 4.57 6.62 5.54
N ASN A 104 4.63 5.75 6.55
CA ASN A 104 5.83 4.98 6.88
C ASN A 104 6.16 3.92 5.82
N ALA A 105 7.30 3.23 6.00
CA ALA A 105 7.78 2.17 5.10
C ALA A 105 6.70 1.12 4.78
N ASP A 106 5.86 0.79 5.76
CA ASP A 106 4.81 -0.21 5.63
C ASP A 106 3.51 0.33 5.04
N GLY A 107 3.36 1.65 4.96
CA GLY A 107 2.17 2.34 4.48
C GLY A 107 0.98 2.22 5.43
N ARG A 108 1.20 2.24 6.76
CA ARG A 108 0.19 1.79 7.74
C ARG A 108 -0.13 2.76 8.88
N ARG A 109 0.28 4.03 8.77
CA ARG A 109 0.10 5.01 9.85
C ARG A 109 -0.42 6.38 9.39
N PRO A 110 -1.47 6.43 8.55
CA PRO A 110 -1.97 7.73 8.10
C PRO A 110 -2.74 8.50 9.18
N ASP A 111 -3.05 7.85 10.30
CA ASP A 111 -3.68 8.39 11.50
C ASP A 111 -2.74 9.26 12.36
N VAL A 112 -1.44 9.27 12.05
CA VAL A 112 -0.45 10.07 12.79
C VAL A 112 -0.52 11.52 12.34
N LEU A 113 -0.93 12.40 13.25
CA LEU A 113 -1.08 13.83 13.00
C LEU A 113 0.22 14.63 13.10
N ASP A 114 1.12 14.22 14.00
CA ASP A 114 2.35 14.95 14.29
C ASP A 114 3.57 14.04 14.27
N GLY A 115 4.68 14.54 13.71
CA GLY A 115 5.95 13.86 13.70
C GLY A 115 7.11 14.84 13.59
N ASP A 116 8.10 14.75 14.47
CA ASP A 116 9.32 15.57 14.44
C ASP A 116 10.55 14.71 14.12
N ARG A 117 10.79 14.44 12.84
CA ARG A 117 11.96 13.66 12.39
C ARG A 117 13.06 14.52 11.77
N ARG A 118 12.77 15.80 11.49
CA ARG A 118 13.71 16.81 10.96
C ARG A 118 14.46 16.34 9.71
N GLY A 119 13.91 15.36 8.99
CA GLY A 119 14.55 14.73 7.84
C GLY A 119 15.80 13.92 8.17
N ASN A 120 16.05 13.59 9.43
CA ASN A 120 17.24 12.81 9.83
C ASN A 120 17.09 11.31 9.58
N ARG A 121 16.02 10.89 8.93
CA ARG A 121 15.74 9.50 8.59
C ARG A 121 15.25 9.39 7.16
N ALA A 122 15.77 8.40 6.45
CA ALA A 122 15.26 7.96 5.17
C ALA A 122 14.48 6.65 5.35
N ILE A 123 13.42 6.48 4.58
CA ILE A 123 12.60 5.28 4.53
C ILE A 123 12.51 4.80 3.09
N ALA A 124 12.75 3.50 2.88
CA ALA A 124 12.53 2.89 1.58
C ALA A 124 11.02 2.91 1.20
N PRO A 125 10.66 3.24 -0.05
CA PRO A 125 9.27 3.38 -0.50
C PRO A 125 8.64 2.01 -0.83
N VAL A 126 8.87 1.00 0.01
CA VAL A 126 8.51 -0.39 -0.28
C VAL A 126 7.00 -0.59 -0.39
N ALA A 127 6.20 0.10 0.44
CA ALA A 127 4.75 0.05 0.34
C ALA A 127 4.22 0.69 -0.93
N TYR A 128 4.77 1.84 -1.35
CA TYR A 128 4.41 2.46 -2.62
C TYR A 128 4.69 1.52 -3.79
N LEU A 129 5.91 0.96 -3.86
CA LEU A 129 6.28 0.04 -4.94
C LEU A 129 5.38 -1.18 -4.98
N ARG A 130 5.15 -1.83 -3.83
CA ARG A 130 4.26 -2.98 -3.72
C ARG A 130 2.87 -2.65 -4.26
N ASP A 131 2.29 -1.54 -3.82
CA ASP A 131 0.90 -1.21 -4.11
C ASP A 131 0.72 -0.71 -5.55
N TYR A 132 1.67 0.10 -6.04
CA TYR A 132 1.72 0.53 -7.43
C TYR A 132 1.82 -0.67 -8.37
N TRP A 133 2.78 -1.57 -8.13
CA TRP A 133 2.96 -2.74 -8.98
C TRP A 133 1.81 -3.74 -8.86
N MET A 134 1.19 -3.87 -7.69
CA MET A 134 -0.03 -4.64 -7.55
C MET A 134 -1.15 -4.07 -8.43
N GLY A 135 -1.39 -2.75 -8.38
CA GLY A 135 -2.38 -2.09 -9.22
C GLY A 135 -2.10 -2.27 -10.72
N ARG A 136 -0.83 -2.20 -11.14
CA ARG A 136 -0.42 -2.44 -12.53
C ARG A 136 -0.60 -3.90 -12.95
N TYR A 137 -0.20 -4.85 -12.10
CA TYR A 137 -0.25 -6.29 -12.38
C TYR A 137 -1.68 -6.79 -12.57
N TYR A 138 -2.62 -6.32 -11.74
CA TYR A 138 -4.03 -6.68 -11.83
C TYR A 138 -4.84 -5.81 -12.80
N GLY A 139 -4.20 -4.90 -13.53
CA GLY A 139 -4.86 -4.06 -14.54
C GLY A 139 -5.77 -2.96 -13.98
N ILE A 140 -5.70 -2.68 -12.66
CA ILE A 140 -6.43 -1.59 -12.01
C ILE A 140 -5.85 -0.24 -12.43
N LEU A 141 -4.52 -0.15 -12.45
CA LEU A 141 -3.78 1.02 -12.92
C LEU A 141 -3.33 0.79 -14.36
N LYS A 142 -3.73 1.68 -15.27
CA LYS A 142 -3.29 1.65 -16.67
C LYS A 142 -1.92 2.29 -16.82
N ALA A 143 -1.22 1.88 -17.89
CA ALA A 143 -0.05 2.61 -18.35
C ALA A 143 -0.46 4.03 -18.78
N PRO A 144 0.43 5.03 -18.65
CA PRO A 144 0.17 6.35 -19.19
C PRO A 144 -0.03 6.27 -20.71
N GLU A 145 -1.04 6.99 -21.22
CA GLU A 145 -1.36 7.03 -22.66
C GLU A 145 -0.30 7.77 -23.48
N ASN A 146 0.41 8.71 -22.85
CA ASN A 146 1.54 9.42 -23.44
C ASN A 146 2.85 8.81 -22.96
N THR A 147 3.46 7.96 -23.78
CA THR A 147 4.83 7.45 -23.60
C THR A 147 5.90 8.53 -23.84
N ARG A 148 5.50 9.79 -24.09
CA ARG A 148 6.36 10.92 -24.41
C ARG A 148 6.96 11.59 -23.16
N ILE A 149 7.11 10.85 -22.08
CA ILE A 149 8.17 11.16 -21.12
C ILE A 149 9.33 10.32 -21.60
N ASP A 150 10.29 10.96 -22.25
CA ASP A 150 11.63 10.39 -22.38
C ASP A 150 12.17 10.23 -20.95
N LEU A 151 11.84 9.10 -20.33
CA LEU A 151 12.30 8.75 -18.99
C LEU A 151 13.80 8.41 -19.01
N GLY A 152 14.46 8.57 -20.16
CA GLY A 152 15.52 7.67 -20.58
C GLY A 152 14.96 6.26 -20.65
N SER A 153 15.32 5.50 -21.68
CA SER A 153 15.57 4.09 -21.39
C SER A 153 16.50 4.07 -20.18
N VAL A 154 16.12 3.42 -19.07
CA VAL A 154 17.14 2.93 -18.14
C VAL A 154 18.08 2.16 -19.06
N PRO A 155 19.35 2.57 -19.23
CA PRO A 155 20.26 1.80 -20.06
C PRO A 155 20.16 0.36 -19.57
N ASP A 156 20.16 -0.60 -20.48
CA ASP A 156 20.25 -1.99 -20.09
C ASP A 156 21.56 -2.12 -19.29
N VAL A 157 21.51 -1.98 -17.97
CA VAL A 157 22.66 -2.22 -17.08
C VAL A 157 22.98 -3.72 -17.08
N MET A 158 22.30 -4.50 -17.92
CA MET A 158 22.59 -5.90 -18.21
C MET A 158 23.66 -6.11 -19.30
N GLU A 159 24.25 -5.04 -19.87
CA GLU A 159 25.56 -5.18 -20.54
C GLU A 159 26.70 -4.95 -19.53
N GLY A 160 26.90 -5.93 -18.64
CA GLY A 160 28.05 -5.99 -17.73
C GLY A 160 27.72 -6.48 -16.33
N ASP A 161 28.26 -7.64 -15.98
CA ASP A 161 28.20 -8.36 -14.69
C ASP A 161 26.78 -8.63 -14.14
N THR A 162 26.24 -9.82 -14.42
CA THR A 162 24.88 -10.28 -14.07
C THR A 162 24.69 -10.58 -12.58
N GLY A 163 25.43 -9.90 -11.71
CA GLY A 163 25.49 -10.15 -10.28
C GLY A 163 26.60 -11.13 -9.89
N ALA A 164 26.60 -11.55 -8.62
CA ALA A 164 27.61 -12.46 -8.10
C ALA A 164 27.66 -13.78 -8.89
N GLU A 165 28.85 -14.35 -9.05
CA GLU A 165 29.01 -15.67 -9.67
C GLU A 165 28.11 -16.71 -8.99
N PRO A 166 27.56 -17.68 -9.76
CA PRO A 166 26.79 -18.77 -9.20
C PRO A 166 27.53 -19.40 -8.02
N TYR A 167 26.83 -19.61 -6.90
CA TYR A 167 27.44 -20.19 -5.70
C TYR A 167 28.09 -21.54 -6.01
N THR A 168 29.42 -21.61 -5.94
CA THR A 168 30.24 -22.80 -6.19
C THR A 168 30.63 -23.55 -4.91
N GLY A 169 30.06 -23.15 -3.76
CA GLY A 169 30.35 -23.76 -2.47
C GLY A 169 29.68 -25.12 -2.25
N THR A 170 29.82 -25.64 -1.03
CA THR A 170 29.29 -26.94 -0.64
C THR A 170 27.80 -27.08 -0.91
N THR A 171 27.36 -28.27 -1.33
CA THR A 171 25.94 -28.56 -1.54
C THR A 171 25.12 -28.24 -0.29
N ARG A 172 23.87 -27.82 -0.51
CA ARG A 172 22.92 -27.59 0.58
C ARG A 172 22.83 -28.87 1.43
N PRO A 173 22.98 -28.80 2.77
CA PRO A 173 22.81 -29.97 3.61
C PRO A 173 21.42 -30.57 3.42
N GLU A 174 21.33 -31.90 3.44
CA GLU A 174 20.03 -32.56 3.48
C GLU A 174 19.32 -32.16 4.78
N ILE A 175 18.14 -31.56 4.62
CA ILE A 175 17.27 -31.23 5.73
C ILE A 175 16.50 -32.52 6.03
N PHE A 176 16.77 -33.11 7.20
CA PHE A 176 16.00 -34.22 7.75
C PHE A 176 14.59 -33.78 8.14
#